data_AF-A0AAU3PTV9-F1
#
_entry.id   AF-A0AAU3PTV9-F1
#
_cell.length_a   1.000
_cell.length_b   1.000
_cell.length_c   1.000
_cell.angle_alpha   90.00
_cell.angle_beta   90.00
_cell.angle_gamma   90.00
#
_symmetry.space_group_name_H-M   'P 1'
#
loop_
_entity.id
_entity.type
_entity.pdbx_description
1 polymer ?
#
loop_
_entity_poly.entity_id
_entity_poly.type
_entity_poly.pdbx_seq_one_letter_code
_entity_poly.pdbx_strand_id
1 'polypeptide(L)'
;MMDGDLLTIGGVRDTAGRRETLGWESRRPLEVRLSRLGGRRWGAAGEGNEMSDVTLANLLDDAAFLSLEHQLHLVDVTGDRGWHVDLKGQGRFTFTGDEPIVADRVHLLGSAAPGPRSWLWAWANPAGYPEAVTGLAASLRDFGAQHGIPELTEPEVPFAALPGGVDDPASVVAIFMDVAKAVSGLWTSYNGPVGGGTRAAFVIEHPSFQLPAPVGPRIATVLQQGAMMPTLSDHRRAIHSYASKRGLGLQWNTEWSQVVITAPGIRATVDFDGYARIEKIDIEM
;
A
#
# COMPACT_ATOMS: atom_id res chain seq x y z
N MET A 1 -26.51 -25.15 19.04
CA MET A 1 -25.51 -25.98 19.74
C MET A 1 -24.76 -26.78 18.70
N MET A 2 -23.72 -26.17 18.13
CA MET A 2 -22.57 -26.82 17.46
C MET A 2 -21.41 -25.85 17.67
N ASP A 3 -20.25 -26.39 17.99
CA ASP A 3 -19.14 -25.62 18.58
C ASP A 3 -18.31 -24.85 17.56
N GLY A 4 -17.63 -23.80 18.04
CA GLY A 4 -16.63 -23.06 17.28
C GLY A 4 -15.22 -23.55 17.60
N ASP A 5 -14.50 -24.04 16.59
CA ASP A 5 -13.11 -24.46 16.73
C ASP A 5 -12.16 -23.26 16.79
N LEU A 6 -11.75 -22.92 18.02
CA LEU A 6 -10.63 -22.03 18.30
C LEU A 6 -9.30 -22.75 18.00
N LEU A 7 -8.74 -22.52 16.80
CA LEU A 7 -7.35 -22.89 16.52
C LEU A 7 -6.40 -22.16 17.48
N THR A 8 -5.93 -22.90 18.48
CA THR A 8 -4.99 -22.45 19.50
C THR A 8 -3.69 -23.22 19.32
N ILE A 9 -2.61 -22.52 19.00
CA ILE A 9 -1.26 -23.11 18.91
C ILE A 9 -0.54 -22.86 20.24
N GLY A 10 0.09 -23.91 20.77
CA GLY A 10 0.54 -23.97 22.17
C GLY A 10 1.66 -22.98 22.53
N GLY A 11 1.63 -22.50 23.77
CA GLY A 11 2.64 -21.61 24.33
C GLY A 11 3.52 -22.26 25.40
N VAL A 12 4.60 -21.57 25.77
CA VAL A 12 5.50 -21.88 26.89
C VAL A 12 5.61 -20.63 27.77
N ARG A 13 5.52 -20.78 29.09
CA ARG A 13 5.78 -19.75 30.13
C ARG A 13 7.17 -20.00 30.74
N ASP A 14 7.77 -19.24 31.68
CA ASP A 14 7.43 -18.03 32.46
C ASP A 14 8.80 -17.44 32.90
N THR A 15 9.09 -16.13 32.91
CA THR A 15 8.81 -15.23 34.05
C THR A 15 9.45 -13.85 33.81
N ALA A 16 8.83 -12.77 34.33
CA ALA A 16 9.47 -11.63 35.03
C ALA A 16 8.50 -10.43 35.10
N GLY A 17 7.80 -10.25 36.23
CA GLY A 17 6.95 -9.08 36.42
C GLY A 17 7.74 -7.84 36.84
N ARG A 18 7.51 -6.71 36.16
CA ARG A 18 7.58 -5.37 36.79
C ARG A 18 6.70 -4.37 36.04
N ARG A 19 5.94 -3.58 36.80
CA ARG A 19 5.22 -2.40 36.28
C ARG A 19 6.15 -1.21 36.34
N GLU A 20 6.24 -0.44 35.27
CA GLU A 20 6.57 0.99 35.36
C GLU A 20 5.51 1.79 34.58
N THR A 21 4.97 2.81 35.24
CA THR A 21 3.98 3.74 34.68
C THR A 21 4.68 5.07 34.42
N LEU A 22 4.78 5.49 33.16
CA LEU A 22 5.25 6.83 32.81
C LEU A 22 4.25 7.55 31.91
N GLY A 23 4.22 8.87 32.05
CA GLY A 23 3.10 9.71 31.64
C GLY A 23 2.86 9.76 30.13
N TRP A 24 1.59 9.82 29.77
CA TRP A 24 1.15 10.21 28.44
C TRP A 24 1.36 11.72 28.28
N GLU A 25 2.09 12.14 27.24
CA GLU A 25 2.00 13.52 26.74
C GLU A 25 1.43 13.48 25.32
N SER A 26 0.22 14.01 25.16
CA SER A 26 -0.48 14.04 23.88
C SER A 26 0.19 15.02 22.91
N ARG A 27 0.86 14.50 21.88
CA ARG A 27 1.18 15.27 20.66
C ARG A 27 0.12 15.00 19.60
N ARG A 28 -0.48 16.05 19.07
CA ARG A 28 -1.53 15.97 18.05
C ARG A 28 -0.97 15.31 16.78
N PRO A 29 -1.79 14.55 16.01
CA PRO A 29 -1.43 14.17 14.66
C PRO A 29 -1.10 15.42 13.83
N LEU A 30 -0.05 15.34 13.02
CA LEU A 30 0.28 16.38 12.05
C LEU A 30 -0.81 16.39 10.97
N GLU A 31 -1.45 17.53 10.74
CA GLU A 31 -2.33 17.71 9.58
C GLU A 31 -1.49 17.52 8.31
N VAL A 32 -1.75 16.43 7.57
CA VAL A 32 -1.20 16.24 6.23
C VAL A 32 -1.85 17.27 5.32
N ARG A 33 -1.17 18.40 5.18
CA ARG A 33 -1.61 19.53 4.37
C ARG A 33 -1.51 19.13 2.90
N LEU A 34 -2.59 18.61 2.34
CA LEU A 34 -2.70 18.32 0.91
C LEU A 34 -2.30 19.57 0.11
N SER A 35 -1.17 19.48 -0.58
CA SER A 35 -0.62 20.54 -1.41
C SER A 35 -1.63 20.88 -2.51
N ARG A 36 -2.25 22.07 -2.41
CA ARG A 36 -3.07 22.62 -3.49
C ARG A 36 -2.20 22.95 -4.69
N LEU A 37 -1.88 21.96 -5.51
CA LEU A 37 -1.35 22.17 -6.85
C LEU A 37 -2.51 22.63 -7.74
N GLY A 38 -2.41 23.88 -8.19
CA GLY A 38 -3.50 24.53 -8.91
C GLY A 38 -3.76 23.87 -10.26
N GLY A 39 -4.92 23.25 -10.41
CA GLY A 39 -5.41 22.81 -11.71
C GLY A 39 -5.57 24.00 -12.66
N ARG A 40 -4.72 24.08 -13.68
CA ARG A 40 -5.03 24.87 -14.89
C ARG A 40 -5.61 23.92 -15.92
N ARG A 41 -6.93 24.06 -16.13
CA ARG A 41 -7.75 23.23 -17.03
C ARG A 41 -7.18 23.19 -18.45
N TRP A 42 -7.22 22.01 -19.04
CA TRP A 42 -7.27 21.85 -20.50
C TRP A 42 -8.60 22.41 -21.06
N GLY A 43 -8.54 22.97 -22.27
CA GLY A 43 -9.63 22.98 -23.25
C GLY A 43 -10.97 23.68 -22.91
N ALA A 44 -11.24 24.77 -23.62
CA ALA A 44 -12.55 25.39 -23.88
C ALA A 44 -13.33 26.00 -22.69
N ALA A 45 -14.04 27.10 -23.01
CA ALA A 45 -14.85 27.85 -22.06
C ALA A 45 -16.13 27.08 -21.69
N GLY A 46 -16.38 26.97 -20.39
CA GLY A 46 -17.55 26.30 -19.81
C GLY A 46 -17.44 26.34 -18.29
N GLU A 47 -18.39 27.01 -17.65
CA GLU A 47 -18.45 27.23 -16.20
C GLU A 47 -18.70 25.92 -15.44
N GLY A 48 -18.21 25.83 -14.21
CA GLY A 48 -18.38 24.65 -13.36
C GLY A 48 -17.11 24.31 -12.58
N ASN A 49 -17.18 24.42 -11.25
CA ASN A 49 -16.15 23.93 -10.33
C ASN A 49 -16.48 22.49 -9.94
N GLU A 50 -16.05 21.56 -10.76
CA GLU A 50 -16.06 20.12 -10.47
C GLU A 50 -14.71 19.78 -9.82
N MET A 51 -14.73 19.26 -8.59
CA MET A 51 -13.51 18.68 -8.01
C MET A 51 -13.22 17.41 -8.81
N SER A 52 -11.98 17.20 -9.23
CA SER A 52 -11.61 15.96 -9.90
C SER A 52 -11.76 14.78 -8.93
N ASP A 53 -12.76 13.93 -9.15
CA ASP A 53 -13.03 12.78 -8.29
C ASP A 53 -11.85 11.80 -8.29
N VAL A 54 -11.48 11.34 -7.10
CA VAL A 54 -10.38 10.39 -6.90
C VAL A 54 -10.91 8.99 -7.19
N THR A 55 -10.31 8.29 -8.14
CA THR A 55 -10.72 6.93 -8.53
C THR A 55 -9.81 5.85 -7.91
N LEU A 56 -10.24 4.58 -7.97
CA LEU A 56 -9.39 3.45 -7.58
C LEU A 56 -8.09 3.38 -8.40
N ALA A 57 -8.18 3.56 -9.72
CA ALA A 57 -7.03 3.58 -10.64
C ALA A 57 -6.02 4.67 -10.27
N ASN A 58 -6.51 5.87 -9.92
CA ASN A 58 -5.69 6.98 -9.47
C ASN A 58 -4.89 6.67 -8.19
N LEU A 59 -5.46 5.91 -7.26
CA LEU A 59 -4.78 5.47 -6.04
C LEU A 59 -3.72 4.38 -6.33
N LEU A 60 -3.99 3.49 -7.30
CA LEU A 60 -3.03 2.49 -7.77
C LEU A 60 -1.83 3.14 -8.46
N ASP A 61 -2.07 4.08 -9.38
CA ASP A 61 -1.01 4.88 -10.02
C ASP A 61 -0.17 5.61 -8.95
N ASP A 62 -0.82 6.26 -7.97
CA ASP A 62 -0.14 6.98 -6.89
C ASP A 62 0.69 6.07 -5.96
N ALA A 63 0.40 4.76 -5.91
CA ALA A 63 1.11 3.80 -5.07
C ALA A 63 2.28 3.12 -5.79
N ALA A 64 2.11 2.72 -7.06
CA ALA A 64 2.86 1.68 -7.75
C ALA A 64 4.37 1.62 -7.44
N PHE A 65 5.15 2.62 -7.90
CA PHE A 65 6.60 2.60 -7.79
C PHE A 65 7.11 2.72 -6.34
N LEU A 66 6.42 3.46 -5.46
CA LEU A 66 6.81 3.55 -4.05
C LEU A 66 6.45 2.28 -3.27
N SER A 67 5.32 1.67 -3.60
CA SER A 67 4.91 0.36 -3.10
C SER A 67 5.94 -0.70 -3.46
N LEU A 68 6.41 -0.70 -4.71
CA LEU A 68 7.48 -1.56 -5.20
C LEU A 68 8.81 -1.34 -4.45
N GLU A 69 9.24 -0.09 -4.24
CA GLU A 69 10.47 0.17 -3.47
C GLU A 69 10.36 -0.34 -2.02
N HIS A 70 9.22 -0.12 -1.36
CA HIS A 70 8.96 -0.69 -0.03
C HIS A 70 8.89 -2.21 -0.02
N GLN A 71 8.36 -2.85 -1.07
CA GLN A 71 8.34 -4.30 -1.19
C GLN A 71 9.74 -4.89 -1.37
N LEU A 72 10.59 -4.25 -2.17
CA LEU A 72 12.00 -4.64 -2.36
C LEU A 72 12.79 -4.48 -1.05
N HIS A 73 12.65 -3.35 -0.36
CA HIS A 73 13.28 -3.12 0.94
C HIS A 73 12.78 -4.08 2.03
N LEU A 74 11.49 -4.41 2.03
CA LEU A 74 10.95 -5.42 2.96
C LEU A 74 11.62 -6.77 2.73
N VAL A 75 11.79 -7.20 1.46
CA VAL A 75 12.51 -8.44 1.11
C VAL A 75 13.98 -8.38 1.53
N ASP A 76 14.69 -7.26 1.32
CA ASP A 76 16.07 -7.08 1.77
C ASP A 76 16.20 -7.26 3.31
N VAL A 77 15.22 -6.77 4.08
CA VAL A 77 15.22 -6.79 5.55
C VAL A 77 14.77 -8.15 6.11
N THR A 78 13.70 -8.74 5.56
CA THR A 78 13.13 -9.99 6.08
C THR A 78 13.84 -11.21 5.56
N GLY A 79 14.34 -11.19 4.32
CA GLY A 79 14.77 -12.39 3.59
C GLY A 79 13.66 -13.45 3.55
N ASP A 80 14.05 -14.72 3.52
CA ASP A 80 13.15 -15.88 3.50
C ASP A 80 12.55 -16.26 4.86
N ARG A 81 12.53 -15.31 5.83
CA ARG A 81 11.95 -15.55 7.16
C ARG A 81 10.48 -15.98 7.06
N GLY A 82 10.09 -16.95 7.89
CA GLY A 82 8.69 -17.29 8.09
C GLY A 82 7.93 -16.13 8.73
N TRP A 83 6.61 -16.25 8.84
CA TRP A 83 5.77 -15.25 9.50
C TRP A 83 4.70 -15.91 10.36
N HIS A 84 4.25 -15.17 11.37
CA HIS A 84 3.13 -15.52 12.24
C HIS A 84 2.35 -14.25 12.59
N VAL A 85 1.03 -14.38 12.74
CA VAL A 85 0.18 -13.29 13.22
C VAL A 85 -0.82 -13.80 14.25
N ASP A 86 -0.94 -13.08 15.37
CA ASP A 86 -2.11 -13.11 16.23
C ASP A 86 -2.89 -11.80 16.01
N LEU A 87 -4.21 -11.89 15.85
CA LEU A 87 -5.09 -10.74 15.58
C LEU A 87 -5.91 -10.35 16.83
N LYS A 88 -5.66 -10.98 17.98
CA LYS A 88 -6.30 -10.65 19.26
C LYS A 88 -5.69 -9.41 19.90
N GLY A 89 -6.48 -8.70 20.71
CA GLY A 89 -6.02 -7.53 21.45
C GLY A 89 -5.57 -6.40 20.52
N GLN A 90 -4.29 -6.06 20.57
CA GLN A 90 -3.67 -5.05 19.68
C GLN A 90 -3.17 -5.63 18.35
N GLY A 91 -3.25 -6.95 18.16
CA GLY A 91 -2.58 -7.65 17.08
C GLY A 91 -1.07 -7.76 17.32
N ARG A 92 -0.45 -8.79 16.74
CA ARG A 92 0.99 -9.00 16.76
C ARG A 92 1.42 -9.76 15.50
N PHE A 93 2.08 -9.06 14.59
CA PHE A 93 2.73 -9.67 13.43
C PHE A 93 4.21 -9.90 13.74
N THR A 94 4.75 -11.08 13.40
CA THR A 94 6.15 -11.45 13.65
C THR A 94 6.73 -12.17 12.44
N PHE A 95 7.85 -11.67 11.91
CA PHE A 95 8.73 -12.47 11.05
C PHE A 95 9.61 -13.36 11.94
N THR A 96 9.59 -14.66 11.70
CA THR A 96 10.23 -15.68 12.54
C THR A 96 11.65 -16.00 12.08
N GLY A 97 12.50 -16.40 13.01
CA GLY A 97 13.92 -16.72 12.80
C GLY A 97 14.69 -16.62 14.10
N ASP A 98 16.02 -16.79 14.06
CA ASP A 98 16.90 -16.69 15.24
C ASP A 98 16.82 -15.30 15.89
N GLU A 99 16.77 -14.26 15.05
CA GLU A 99 16.42 -12.89 15.43
C GLU A 99 15.06 -12.52 14.80
N PRO A 100 13.96 -12.64 15.55
CA PRO A 100 12.61 -12.36 15.04
C PRO A 100 12.32 -10.86 15.00
N ILE A 101 11.65 -10.40 13.94
CA ILE A 101 11.19 -9.01 13.79
C ILE A 101 9.71 -8.98 14.16
N VAL A 102 9.38 -8.33 15.28
CA VAL A 102 7.99 -8.10 15.71
C VAL A 102 7.58 -6.72 15.22
N ALA A 103 6.48 -6.61 14.48
CA ALA A 103 5.96 -5.32 14.06
C ALA A 103 5.38 -4.54 15.26
N ASP A 104 5.63 -3.23 15.33
CA ASP A 104 5.07 -2.33 16.34
C ASP A 104 3.55 -2.27 16.23
N ARG A 105 3.05 -2.32 14.99
CA ARG A 105 1.61 -2.36 14.66
C ARG A 105 1.35 -3.27 13.47
N VAL A 106 0.18 -3.91 13.48
CA VAL A 106 -0.38 -4.66 12.35
C VAL A 106 -1.81 -4.22 12.10
N HIS A 107 -2.12 -3.98 10.84
CA HIS A 107 -3.46 -3.63 10.38
C HIS A 107 -3.93 -4.69 9.40
N LEU A 108 -4.99 -5.43 9.74
CA LEU A 108 -5.64 -6.35 8.80
C LEU A 108 -6.50 -5.52 7.84
N LEU A 109 -6.21 -5.59 6.54
CA LEU A 109 -7.03 -4.97 5.51
C LEU A 109 -8.24 -5.84 5.17
N GLY A 110 -8.02 -7.15 5.02
CA GLY A 110 -9.04 -8.11 4.59
C GLY A 110 -8.40 -9.37 4.01
N SER A 111 -9.19 -10.14 3.27
CA SER A 111 -8.73 -11.38 2.63
C SER A 111 -9.41 -11.64 1.28
N ALA A 112 -8.62 -12.06 0.30
CA ALA A 112 -9.10 -12.53 -1.01
C ALA A 112 -9.22 -14.05 -0.99
N ALA A 113 -10.38 -14.60 -1.35
CA ALA A 113 -10.68 -16.03 -1.29
C ALA A 113 -11.11 -16.60 -2.67
N PRO A 114 -10.53 -17.73 -3.12
CA PRO A 114 -10.82 -18.28 -4.44
C PRO A 114 -12.20 -18.95 -4.54
N GLY A 115 -12.79 -19.36 -3.41
CA GLY A 115 -14.12 -19.96 -3.34
C GLY A 115 -15.24 -19.00 -3.76
N PRO A 116 -15.47 -17.89 -3.02
CA PRO A 116 -16.43 -16.86 -3.42
C PRO A 116 -15.93 -15.97 -4.57
N ARG A 117 -14.62 -16.03 -4.92
CA ARG A 117 -13.95 -15.16 -5.89
C ARG A 117 -14.14 -13.68 -5.57
N SER A 118 -13.89 -13.35 -4.30
CA SER A 118 -14.12 -12.04 -3.72
C SER A 118 -13.05 -11.67 -2.69
N TRP A 119 -12.94 -10.36 -2.47
CA TRP A 119 -12.23 -9.75 -1.36
C TRP A 119 -13.22 -9.39 -0.26
N LEU A 120 -13.02 -9.92 0.95
CA LEU A 120 -13.79 -9.55 2.14
C LEU A 120 -12.98 -8.58 2.99
N TRP A 121 -13.53 -7.38 3.23
CA TRP A 121 -12.88 -6.37 4.07
C TRP A 121 -12.85 -6.77 5.54
N ALA A 122 -11.79 -6.40 6.26
CA ALA A 122 -11.62 -6.70 7.67
C ALA A 122 -12.68 -6.03 8.56
N TRP A 123 -13.13 -4.83 8.21
CA TRP A 123 -14.20 -4.11 8.91
C TRP A 123 -15.58 -4.77 8.73
N ALA A 124 -15.73 -5.63 7.73
CA ALA A 124 -16.95 -6.40 7.45
C ALA A 124 -16.87 -7.87 7.92
N ASN A 125 -15.71 -8.32 8.41
CA ASN A 125 -15.47 -9.74 8.63
C ASN A 125 -16.30 -10.27 9.83
N PRO A 126 -17.14 -11.31 9.63
CA PRO A 126 -18.00 -11.87 10.69
C PRO A 126 -17.25 -12.39 11.93
N ALA A 127 -15.95 -12.67 11.84
CA ALA A 127 -15.12 -13.05 13.00
C ALA A 127 -14.92 -11.92 14.02
N GLY A 128 -15.18 -10.65 13.66
CA GLY A 128 -15.22 -9.53 14.59
C GLY A 128 -13.86 -9.19 15.22
N TYR A 129 -12.86 -8.87 14.39
CA TYR A 129 -11.52 -8.49 14.88
C TYR A 129 -11.50 -7.13 15.60
N PRO A 130 -10.60 -6.91 16.59
CA PRO A 130 -10.51 -5.66 17.33
C PRO A 130 -10.21 -4.43 16.45
N GLU A 131 -10.78 -3.28 16.82
CA GLU A 131 -10.54 -1.98 16.16
C GLU A 131 -9.05 -1.63 16.07
N ALA A 132 -8.24 -2.02 17.06
CA ALA A 132 -6.79 -1.83 17.04
C ALA A 132 -6.08 -2.43 15.82
N VAL A 133 -6.71 -3.45 15.19
CA VAL A 133 -6.22 -4.18 14.02
C VAL A 133 -7.02 -3.83 12.76
N THR A 134 -8.29 -3.45 12.87
CA THR A 134 -9.17 -3.16 11.71
C THR A 134 -9.39 -1.68 11.42
N GLY A 135 -8.91 -0.77 12.28
CA GLY A 135 -9.15 0.67 12.16
C GLY A 135 -8.66 1.28 10.84
N LEU A 136 -7.54 0.80 10.29
CA LEU A 136 -7.09 1.22 8.95
C LEU A 136 -8.11 0.82 7.87
N ALA A 137 -8.59 -0.42 7.88
CA ALA A 137 -9.60 -0.88 6.93
C ALA A 137 -10.90 -0.06 7.06
N ALA A 138 -11.32 0.26 8.28
CA ALA A 138 -12.48 1.13 8.52
C ALA A 138 -12.25 2.55 7.94
N SER A 139 -11.04 3.12 8.10
CA SER A 139 -10.70 4.43 7.52
C SER A 139 -10.69 4.44 5.99
N LEU A 140 -10.36 3.30 5.35
CA LEU A 140 -10.44 3.15 3.89
C LEU A 140 -11.90 3.13 3.40
N ARG A 141 -12.81 2.50 4.14
CA ARG A 141 -14.25 2.58 3.89
C ARG A 141 -14.76 4.02 3.99
N ASP A 142 -14.35 4.75 5.03
CA ASP A 142 -14.79 6.13 5.25
C ASP A 142 -14.23 7.07 4.16
N PHE A 143 -12.97 6.87 3.74
CA PHE A 143 -12.39 7.53 2.56
C PHE A 143 -13.15 7.19 1.27
N GLY A 144 -13.48 5.91 1.06
CA GLY A 144 -14.28 5.46 -0.08
C GLY A 144 -15.65 6.11 -0.14
N ALA A 145 -16.34 6.23 0.99
CA ALA A 145 -17.62 6.90 1.09
C ALA A 145 -17.51 8.41 0.82
N GLN A 146 -16.42 9.05 1.25
CA GLN A 146 -16.14 10.47 0.97
C GLN A 146 -15.84 10.74 -0.52
N HIS A 147 -15.21 9.79 -1.22
CA HIS A 147 -14.74 9.95 -2.61
C HIS A 147 -15.55 9.17 -3.65
N GLY A 148 -16.61 8.45 -3.25
CA GLY A 148 -17.46 7.68 -4.17
C GLY A 148 -16.78 6.44 -4.77
N ILE A 149 -15.87 5.79 -4.03
CA ILE A 149 -15.10 4.62 -4.48
C ILE A 149 -15.75 3.33 -3.94
N PRO A 150 -16.61 2.64 -4.71
CA PRO A 150 -17.43 1.53 -4.21
C PRO A 150 -16.61 0.33 -3.75
N GLU A 151 -15.43 0.08 -4.33
CA GLU A 151 -14.54 -1.03 -3.99
C GLU A 151 -13.97 -0.91 -2.56
N LEU A 152 -14.08 0.27 -1.93
CA LEU A 152 -13.70 0.49 -0.54
C LEU A 152 -14.90 0.46 0.42
N THR A 153 -16.13 0.68 -0.09
CA THR A 153 -17.35 0.76 0.73
C THR A 153 -18.16 -0.52 0.75
N GLU A 154 -18.10 -1.35 -0.29
CA GLU A 154 -18.78 -2.63 -0.32
C GLU A 154 -18.13 -3.62 0.64
N PRO A 155 -18.89 -4.35 1.50
CA PRO A 155 -18.33 -5.31 2.46
C PRO A 155 -17.48 -6.41 1.82
N GLU A 156 -17.94 -6.87 0.65
CA GLU A 156 -17.34 -7.95 -0.12
C GLU A 156 -17.30 -7.54 -1.60
N VAL A 157 -16.10 -7.49 -2.19
CA VAL A 157 -15.86 -7.01 -3.55
C VAL A 157 -15.56 -8.20 -4.46
N PRO A 158 -16.41 -8.51 -5.46
CA PRO A 158 -16.13 -9.57 -6.43
C PRO A 158 -14.86 -9.27 -7.23
N PHE A 159 -14.04 -10.28 -7.52
CA PHE A 159 -12.81 -10.10 -8.32
C PHE A 159 -13.10 -9.48 -9.70
N ALA A 160 -14.25 -9.82 -10.30
CA ALA A 160 -14.68 -9.29 -11.59
C ALA A 160 -15.08 -7.78 -11.58
N ALA A 161 -15.19 -7.17 -10.39
CA ALA A 161 -15.39 -5.72 -10.27
C ALA A 161 -14.07 -4.92 -10.27
N LEU A 162 -12.92 -5.60 -10.17
CA LEU A 162 -11.61 -4.97 -10.05
C LEU A 162 -10.95 -4.73 -11.42
N PRO A 163 -10.10 -3.69 -11.54
CA PRO A 163 -9.40 -3.38 -12.78
C PRO A 163 -8.42 -4.49 -13.18
N GLY A 164 -8.07 -4.53 -14.48
CA GLY A 164 -7.09 -5.48 -15.02
C GLY A 164 -7.61 -6.90 -15.24
N GLY A 165 -8.87 -7.20 -14.90
CA GLY A 165 -9.46 -8.54 -15.10
C GLY A 165 -8.88 -9.61 -14.17
N VAL A 166 -8.42 -9.20 -12.98
CA VAL A 166 -7.80 -10.09 -11.98
C VAL A 166 -8.73 -11.23 -11.60
N ASP A 167 -8.20 -12.46 -11.56
CA ASP A 167 -8.98 -13.67 -11.31
C ASP A 167 -8.43 -14.53 -10.16
N ASP A 168 -7.29 -14.13 -9.58
CA ASP A 168 -6.57 -14.83 -8.53
C ASP A 168 -6.43 -14.01 -7.21
N PRO A 169 -6.35 -14.66 -6.03
CA PRO A 169 -6.22 -13.96 -4.76
C PRO A 169 -4.96 -13.11 -4.56
N ALA A 170 -3.84 -13.41 -5.21
CA ALA A 170 -2.57 -12.67 -5.03
C ALA A 170 -2.60 -11.31 -5.73
N SER A 171 -3.15 -11.22 -6.93
CA SER A 171 -3.36 -9.93 -7.61
C SER A 171 -4.36 -9.05 -6.85
N VAL A 172 -5.41 -9.65 -6.27
CA VAL A 172 -6.45 -8.93 -5.53
C VAL A 172 -5.92 -8.34 -4.22
N VAL A 173 -5.11 -9.08 -3.45
CA VAL A 173 -4.48 -8.51 -2.24
C VAL A 173 -3.49 -7.39 -2.59
N ALA A 174 -2.79 -7.47 -3.72
CA ALA A 174 -1.88 -6.42 -4.16
C ALA A 174 -2.62 -5.09 -4.43
N ILE A 175 -3.76 -5.13 -5.13
CA ILE A 175 -4.62 -3.95 -5.37
C ILE A 175 -4.99 -3.25 -4.05
N PHE A 176 -5.55 -3.98 -3.09
CA PHE A 176 -6.00 -3.36 -1.84
C PHE A 176 -4.86 -2.97 -0.90
N MET A 177 -3.70 -3.63 -0.96
CA MET A 177 -2.48 -3.17 -0.30
C MET A 177 -2.01 -1.84 -0.87
N ASP A 178 -1.96 -1.69 -2.19
CA ASP A 178 -1.49 -0.46 -2.85
C ASP A 178 -2.44 0.72 -2.58
N VAL A 179 -3.75 0.50 -2.67
CA VAL A 179 -4.74 1.52 -2.31
C VAL A 179 -4.64 1.92 -0.84
N ALA A 180 -4.45 0.95 0.07
CA ALA A 180 -4.24 1.25 1.49
C ALA A 180 -3.01 2.14 1.73
N LYS A 181 -1.90 1.89 1.02
CA LYS A 181 -0.68 2.73 1.09
C LYS A 181 -0.93 4.14 0.55
N ALA A 182 -1.60 4.27 -0.59
CA ALA A 182 -1.89 5.56 -1.22
C ALA A 182 -2.71 6.48 -0.31
N VAL A 183 -3.76 5.93 0.34
CA VAL A 183 -4.68 6.69 1.20
C VAL A 183 -4.05 7.00 2.57
N SER A 184 -3.37 6.03 3.20
CA SER A 184 -2.89 6.18 4.59
C SER A 184 -1.48 6.75 4.73
N GLY A 185 -0.65 6.65 3.70
CA GLY A 185 0.78 6.92 3.80
C GLY A 185 1.58 5.87 4.59
N LEU A 186 0.97 4.74 4.97
CA LEU A 186 1.65 3.61 5.60
C LEU A 186 2.11 2.63 4.50
N TRP A 187 3.38 2.71 4.12
CA TRP A 187 3.88 2.13 2.87
C TRP A 187 4.31 0.66 2.92
N THR A 188 4.56 0.10 4.10
CA THR A 188 5.00 -1.29 4.25
C THR A 188 3.81 -2.22 4.50
N SER A 189 3.71 -3.26 3.69
CA SER A 189 2.62 -4.23 3.73
C SER A 189 3.13 -5.64 3.48
N TYR A 190 2.36 -6.63 3.94
CA TYR A 190 2.64 -8.05 3.70
C TYR A 190 1.33 -8.79 3.39
N ASN A 191 1.39 -9.87 2.64
CA ASN A 191 0.25 -10.77 2.48
C ASN A 191 0.70 -12.23 2.51
N GLY A 192 -0.15 -13.09 3.06
CA GLY A 192 0.19 -14.49 3.28
C GLY A 192 -1.02 -15.42 3.16
N PRO A 193 -0.78 -16.71 2.83
CA PRO A 193 -1.83 -17.71 2.75
C PRO A 193 -2.42 -17.99 4.15
N VAL A 194 -3.74 -18.10 4.23
CA VAL A 194 -4.47 -18.44 5.48
C VAL A 194 -5.29 -19.73 5.37
N GLY A 195 -5.03 -20.52 4.32
CA GLY A 195 -5.70 -21.80 4.05
C GLY A 195 -6.71 -21.74 2.91
N GLY A 196 -6.98 -22.88 2.26
CA GLY A 196 -7.96 -22.99 1.17
C GLY A 196 -7.66 -22.12 -0.07
N GLY A 197 -6.39 -21.71 -0.27
CA GLY A 197 -5.99 -20.75 -1.30
C GLY A 197 -6.30 -19.28 -0.98
N THR A 198 -6.95 -18.99 0.14
CA THR A 198 -7.22 -17.63 0.62
C THR A 198 -5.92 -16.94 1.03
N ARG A 199 -5.78 -15.65 0.68
CA ARG A 199 -4.68 -14.78 1.13
C ARG A 199 -5.23 -13.63 1.96
N ALA A 200 -4.65 -13.40 3.14
CA ALA A 200 -4.92 -12.21 3.96
C ALA A 200 -3.87 -11.13 3.68
N ALA A 201 -4.29 -9.87 3.74
CA ALA A 201 -3.43 -8.71 3.49
C ALA A 201 -3.32 -7.81 4.72
N PHE A 202 -2.11 -7.32 4.97
CA PHE A 202 -1.74 -6.55 6.14
C PHE A 202 -0.93 -5.31 5.76
N VAL A 203 -1.15 -4.21 6.47
CA VAL A 203 -0.15 -3.13 6.59
C VAL A 203 0.58 -3.33 7.92
N ILE A 204 1.89 -3.15 7.93
CA ILE A 204 2.75 -3.41 9.09
C ILE A 204 3.73 -2.26 9.32
N GLU A 205 3.93 -1.90 10.58
CA GLU A 205 4.82 -0.80 10.99
C GLU A 205 5.97 -1.36 11.83
N HIS A 206 7.21 -1.03 11.47
CA HIS A 206 8.42 -1.29 12.27
C HIS A 206 9.55 -0.38 11.74
N PRO A 207 10.49 0.12 12.56
CA PRO A 207 11.50 1.09 12.12
C PRO A 207 12.43 0.56 11.03
N SER A 208 12.74 -0.74 11.03
CA SER A 208 13.60 -1.34 9.98
C SER A 208 12.96 -1.34 8.58
N PHE A 209 11.65 -1.15 8.47
CA PHE A 209 10.95 -1.10 7.17
C PHE A 209 10.89 0.31 6.57
N GLN A 210 11.50 1.31 7.23
CA GLN A 210 11.67 2.64 6.65
C GLN A 210 12.73 2.58 5.54
N LEU A 211 12.43 3.18 4.37
CA LEU A 211 13.40 3.23 3.28
C LEU A 211 14.64 4.05 3.68
N PRO A 212 15.86 3.60 3.32
CA PRO A 212 17.06 4.40 3.45
C PRO A 212 17.03 5.62 2.51
N ALA A 213 18.05 6.47 2.57
CA ALA A 213 18.24 7.54 1.59
C ALA A 213 18.23 6.99 0.14
N PRO A 214 17.71 7.74 -0.85
CA PRO A 214 17.62 7.26 -2.23
C PRO A 214 19.02 7.10 -2.83
N VAL A 215 19.27 5.94 -3.43
CA VAL A 215 20.56 5.59 -4.08
C VAL A 215 20.31 5.10 -5.50
N GLY A 216 21.14 5.58 -6.45
CA GLY A 216 20.98 5.32 -7.88
C GLY A 216 20.57 3.89 -8.26
N PRO A 217 21.28 2.83 -7.82
CA PRO A 217 20.95 1.45 -8.20
C PRO A 217 19.55 0.99 -7.79
N ARG A 218 19.04 1.43 -6.63
CA ARG A 218 17.68 1.10 -6.18
C ARG A 218 16.65 1.88 -6.98
N ILE A 219 16.88 3.17 -7.25
CA ILE A 219 16.01 3.99 -8.11
C ILE A 219 15.93 3.42 -9.53
N ALA A 220 17.07 3.07 -10.14
CA ALA A 220 17.12 2.44 -11.46
C ALA A 220 16.31 1.13 -11.51
N THR A 221 16.47 0.28 -10.49
CA THR A 221 15.71 -0.98 -10.35
C THR A 221 14.20 -0.71 -10.27
N VAL A 222 13.78 0.24 -9.45
CA VAL A 222 12.36 0.62 -9.25
C VAL A 222 11.77 1.19 -10.54
N LEU A 223 12.50 2.05 -11.26
CA LEU A 223 12.05 2.61 -12.54
C LEU A 223 11.87 1.51 -13.60
N GLN A 224 12.84 0.61 -13.75
CA GLN A 224 12.80 -0.47 -14.75
C GLN A 224 11.71 -1.51 -14.44
N GLN A 225 11.59 -1.96 -13.19
CA GLN A 225 10.58 -2.95 -12.80
C GLN A 225 9.18 -2.33 -12.74
N GLY A 226 9.04 -1.12 -12.23
CA GLY A 226 7.74 -0.42 -12.12
C GLY A 226 7.12 -0.11 -13.48
N ALA A 227 7.93 0.17 -14.51
CA ALA A 227 7.45 0.37 -15.87
C ALA A 227 6.76 -0.86 -16.48
N MET A 228 7.01 -2.06 -15.94
CA MET A 228 6.41 -3.32 -16.38
C MET A 228 5.18 -3.73 -15.54
N MET A 229 4.72 -2.90 -14.61
CA MET A 229 3.55 -3.22 -13.77
C MET A 229 2.24 -3.17 -14.59
N PRO A 230 1.40 -4.22 -14.54
CA PRO A 230 0.19 -4.32 -15.37
C PRO A 230 -0.99 -3.46 -14.89
N THR A 231 -0.91 -2.88 -13.69
CA THR A 231 -1.98 -2.13 -13.03
C THR A 231 -1.94 -0.62 -13.29
N LEU A 232 -0.92 -0.11 -13.99
CA LEU A 232 -0.77 1.30 -14.28
C LEU A 232 -1.77 1.77 -15.34
N SER A 233 -2.51 2.84 -15.03
CA SER A 233 -3.42 3.53 -15.94
C SER A 233 -2.81 4.84 -16.45
N ASP A 234 -2.03 5.54 -15.61
CA ASP A 234 -1.26 6.73 -15.97
C ASP A 234 0.16 6.62 -15.40
N HIS A 235 1.14 6.30 -16.25
CA HIS A 235 2.52 6.15 -15.81
C HIS A 235 3.15 7.52 -15.48
N ARG A 236 2.66 8.63 -16.05
CA ARG A 236 3.15 9.98 -15.74
C ARG A 236 2.78 10.35 -14.31
N ARG A 237 1.53 10.07 -13.92
CA ARG A 237 1.05 10.19 -12.52
C ARG A 237 1.89 9.33 -11.59
N ALA A 238 2.10 8.06 -11.93
CA ALA A 238 2.83 7.13 -11.08
C ALA A 238 4.30 7.55 -10.85
N ILE A 239 5.00 7.96 -11.90
CA ILE A 239 6.37 8.51 -11.83
C ILE A 239 6.39 9.82 -11.03
N HIS A 240 5.44 10.74 -11.26
CA HIS A 240 5.36 12.01 -10.54
C HIS A 240 5.11 11.78 -9.04
N SER A 241 4.16 10.91 -8.68
CA SER A 241 3.86 10.53 -7.29
C SER A 241 5.10 9.94 -6.60
N TYR A 242 5.77 9.00 -7.25
CA TYR A 242 6.98 8.36 -6.72
C TYR A 242 8.10 9.37 -6.45
N ALA A 243 8.51 10.14 -7.46
CA ALA A 243 9.58 11.11 -7.32
C ALA A 243 9.26 12.17 -6.25
N SER A 244 8.01 12.64 -6.19
CA SER A 244 7.55 13.61 -5.19
C SER A 244 7.62 13.05 -3.77
N LYS A 245 7.10 11.84 -3.53
CA LYS A 245 7.09 11.18 -2.21
C LYS A 245 8.48 10.75 -1.77
N ARG A 246 9.34 10.35 -2.71
CA ARG A 246 10.71 9.88 -2.46
C ARG A 246 11.73 11.02 -2.34
N GLY A 247 11.36 12.24 -2.71
CA GLY A 247 12.23 13.43 -2.64
C GLY A 247 13.27 13.51 -3.77
N LEU A 248 12.96 12.94 -4.94
CA LEU A 248 13.84 12.97 -6.11
C LEU A 248 13.67 14.30 -6.85
N GLY A 249 14.74 14.78 -7.51
CA GLY A 249 14.64 15.93 -8.40
C GLY A 249 13.85 15.56 -9.65
N LEU A 250 12.80 16.33 -9.96
CA LEU A 250 11.83 16.03 -10.99
C LEU A 250 11.66 17.22 -11.95
N GLN A 251 11.90 17.02 -13.25
CA GLN A 251 11.81 18.06 -14.27
C GLN A 251 11.04 17.56 -15.50
N TRP A 252 9.78 18.01 -15.64
CA TRP A 252 8.94 17.73 -16.81
C TRP A 252 9.21 18.72 -17.94
N ASN A 253 9.09 18.26 -19.18
CA ASN A 253 8.94 19.16 -20.33
C ASN A 253 7.52 19.79 -20.36
N THR A 254 7.34 20.84 -21.15
CA THR A 254 6.06 21.58 -21.23
C THR A 254 4.89 20.72 -21.73
N GLU A 255 5.18 19.69 -22.52
CA GLU A 255 4.19 18.81 -23.16
C GLU A 255 3.79 17.60 -22.29
N TRP A 256 4.46 17.39 -21.15
CA TRP A 256 4.36 16.20 -20.32
C TRP A 256 4.66 14.88 -21.05
N SER A 257 5.38 14.95 -22.17
CA SER A 257 5.84 13.79 -22.97
C SER A 257 7.17 13.22 -22.47
N GLN A 258 7.94 13.98 -21.68
CA GLN A 258 9.21 13.53 -21.10
C GLN A 258 9.39 14.09 -19.68
N VAL A 259 10.00 13.28 -18.81
CA VAL A 259 10.49 13.72 -17.49
C VAL A 259 11.92 13.29 -17.24
N VAL A 260 12.68 14.18 -16.62
CA VAL A 260 14.01 13.90 -16.07
C VAL A 260 13.89 13.72 -14.56
N ILE A 261 14.40 12.59 -14.05
CA ILE A 261 14.50 12.23 -12.64
C ILE A 261 15.98 12.29 -12.24
N THR A 262 16.28 12.88 -11.10
CA THR A 262 17.66 13.01 -10.58
C THR A 262 17.74 12.65 -9.11
N ALA A 263 18.76 11.88 -8.73
CA ALA A 263 19.08 11.53 -7.35
C ALA A 263 20.59 11.29 -7.19
N PRO A 264 21.12 11.03 -5.97
CA PRO A 264 22.54 10.74 -5.79
C PRO A 264 23.01 9.54 -6.62
N GLY A 265 23.91 9.79 -7.57
CA GLY A 265 24.45 8.76 -8.48
C GLY A 265 23.44 8.22 -9.49
N ILE A 266 22.46 9.03 -9.93
CA ILE A 266 21.59 8.69 -11.06
C ILE A 266 20.97 9.93 -11.72
N ARG A 267 20.90 9.90 -13.05
CA ARG A 267 20.00 10.72 -13.87
C ARG A 267 19.24 9.78 -14.79
N ALA A 268 17.91 9.81 -14.76
CA ALA A 268 17.07 9.04 -15.65
C ALA A 268 16.18 9.97 -16.49
N THR A 269 16.07 9.68 -17.78
CA THR A 269 15.11 10.34 -18.69
C THR A 269 14.05 9.31 -19.05
N VAL A 270 12.78 9.67 -18.85
CA VAL A 270 11.64 8.80 -19.13
C VAL A 270 10.74 9.49 -20.15
N ASP A 271 10.54 8.83 -21.29
CA ASP A 271 9.65 9.27 -22.37
C ASP A 271 8.31 8.54 -22.29
N PHE A 272 7.23 9.24 -22.63
CA PHE A 272 5.87 8.72 -22.57
C PHE A 272 5.16 8.86 -23.91
N ASP A 273 4.42 7.81 -24.28
CA ASP A 273 3.56 7.83 -25.46
C ASP A 273 2.34 8.76 -25.29
N GLY A 274 1.54 8.88 -26.36
CA GLY A 274 0.29 9.65 -26.37
C GLY A 274 -0.80 9.13 -25.42
N TYR A 275 -0.64 7.94 -24.83
CA TYR A 275 -1.54 7.32 -23.86
C TYR A 275 -1.00 7.39 -22.42
N ALA A 276 0.02 8.23 -22.18
CA ALA A 276 0.69 8.39 -20.88
C ALA A 276 1.37 7.12 -20.33
N ARG A 277 1.71 6.17 -21.21
CA ARG A 277 2.50 4.98 -20.88
C ARG A 277 3.97 5.23 -21.12
N ILE A 278 4.85 4.60 -20.34
CA ILE A 278 6.30 4.70 -20.55
C ILE A 278 6.65 4.04 -21.89
N GLU A 279 7.25 4.81 -22.80
CA GLU A 279 7.79 4.34 -24.07
C GLU A 279 9.27 3.99 -23.93
N LYS A 280 10.03 4.78 -23.16
CA LYS A 280 11.47 4.63 -23.00
C LYS A 280 11.95 5.07 -21.62
N ILE A 281 13.01 4.42 -21.13
CA ILE A 281 13.79 4.87 -19.97
C ILE A 281 15.27 4.80 -20.35
N ASP A 282 15.94 5.95 -20.40
CA ASP A 282 17.40 6.06 -20.43
C ASP A 282 17.93 6.35 -19.03
N ILE A 283 18.97 5.63 -18.59
CA ILE A 283 19.58 5.80 -17.25
C ILE A 283 21.08 6.04 -17.39
N GLU A 284 21.53 7.14 -16.77
CA GLU A 284 22.92 7.52 -16.54
C GLU A 284 23.23 7.34 -15.05
N MET A 285 24.39 6.74 -14.74
CA MET A 285 24.82 6.33 -13.38
C MET A 285 26.18 6.95 -13.04
#